data_AF-A0AAX4HSY3-F1
#
_entry.id   AF-A0AAX4HSY3-F1
#
_cell.length_a   1.000
_cell.length_b   1.000
_cell.length_c   1.000
_cell.angle_alpha   90.00
_cell.angle_beta   90.00
_cell.angle_gamma   90.00
#
_symmetry.space_group_name_H-M   'P 1'
#
loop_
_entity.id
_entity.type
_entity.pdbx_description
1 polymer ?
#
loop_
_entity_poly.entity_id
_entity_poly.type
_entity_poly.pdbx_seq_one_letter_code
_entity_poly.pdbx_strand_id
1 'polypeptide(L)'
;MMKFLLPLLILVSCQDYNSNSADRIKYGPVVLNESDPNFAQAYNIIQNRCVSCHSSTIHDIWATYQDNAAWLDSGMIQRGDPDNSYFVQRIINYGGASSNMPQGGSALPDAEYQHLRKWIEEIP
;
A
#
# COMPACT_ATOMS: atom_id res chain seq x y z
N MET A 1 -27.74 37.65 41.03
CA MET A 1 -28.31 36.73 40.02
C MET A 1 -27.23 36.42 38.98
N MET A 2 -27.03 35.12 38.78
CA MET A 2 -26.30 34.37 37.75
C MET A 2 -25.91 35.10 36.45
N LYS A 3 -24.64 34.95 36.02
CA LYS A 3 -24.28 34.20 34.79
C LYS A 3 -22.75 34.13 34.61
N PHE A 4 -22.17 33.04 35.07
CA PHE A 4 -20.89 32.55 34.57
C PHE A 4 -21.10 32.10 33.11
N LEU A 5 -20.51 32.83 32.17
CA LEU A 5 -20.34 32.38 30.79
C LEU A 5 -19.03 31.59 30.73
N LEU A 6 -19.18 30.26 30.73
CA LEU A 6 -18.10 29.31 30.50
C LEU A 6 -17.82 29.27 28.98
N PRO A 7 -16.61 29.60 28.50
CA PRO A 7 -16.29 29.40 27.09
C PRO A 7 -16.12 27.90 26.83
N LEU A 8 -16.92 27.40 25.90
CA LEU A 8 -16.89 26.03 25.38
C LEU A 8 -15.57 25.83 24.59
N LEU A 9 -14.64 25.07 25.17
CA LEU A 9 -13.48 24.54 24.46
C LEU A 9 -13.97 23.53 23.41
N ILE A 10 -13.96 23.94 22.15
CA ILE A 10 -14.15 23.01 21.02
C ILE A 10 -12.76 22.47 20.67
N LEU A 11 -12.39 21.35 21.29
CA LEU A 11 -11.25 20.56 20.84
C LEU A 11 -11.68 19.80 19.58
N VAL A 12 -11.49 20.42 18.41
CA VAL A 12 -11.51 19.71 17.13
C VAL A 12 -10.26 18.84 17.07
N SER A 13 -10.38 17.60 17.53
CA SER A 13 -9.42 16.54 17.28
C SER A 13 -9.67 16.00 15.86
N CYS A 14 -9.11 16.66 14.85
CA CYS A 14 -8.82 15.97 13.59
C CYS A 14 -7.37 15.49 13.66
N GLN A 15 -7.14 14.33 14.26
CA GLN A 15 -5.88 13.60 14.09
C GLN A 15 -6.17 12.10 13.94
N ASP A 16 -6.46 11.70 12.71
CA ASP A 16 -6.36 10.30 12.27
C ASP A 16 -5.18 10.10 11.31
N TYR A 17 -4.12 10.89 11.46
CA TYR A 17 -2.82 10.54 10.93
C TYR A 17 -1.91 10.14 12.07
N ASN A 18 -1.89 8.85 12.39
CA ASN A 18 -0.73 8.24 13.02
C ASN A 18 0.42 8.13 12.00
N SER A 19 0.74 9.23 11.32
CA SER A 19 1.96 9.38 10.54
C SER A 19 3.11 9.50 11.52
N ASN A 20 3.71 8.36 11.86
CA ASN A 20 5.02 8.41 12.49
C ASN A 20 5.93 9.19 11.54
N SER A 21 6.50 10.29 12.05
CA SER A 21 7.43 11.16 11.34
C SER A 21 8.70 10.45 10.81
N ALA A 22 8.88 9.17 11.09
CA ALA A 22 9.86 8.30 10.46
C ALA A 22 9.50 7.88 9.01
N ASP A 23 8.23 7.94 8.62
CA ASP A 23 7.79 7.44 7.30
C ASP A 23 8.13 8.38 6.15
N ARG A 24 8.04 9.71 6.40
CA ARG A 24 8.40 10.74 5.41
C ARG A 24 9.87 10.70 4.98
N ILE A 25 10.75 10.14 5.81
CA ILE A 25 12.19 10.04 5.54
C ILE A 25 12.50 8.79 4.71
N LYS A 26 11.66 7.75 4.78
CA LYS A 26 11.83 6.50 4.02
C LYS A 26 11.16 6.55 2.64
N TYR A 27 10.12 7.37 2.48
CA TYR A 27 9.23 7.38 1.31
C TYR A 27 9.07 8.78 0.72
N GLY A 28 10.16 9.38 0.20
CA GLY A 28 10.17 10.72 -0.42
C GLY A 28 9.08 10.95 -1.50
N PRO A 29 8.96 12.16 -2.07
CA PRO A 29 7.72 12.69 -2.64
C PRO A 29 7.38 12.05 -3.99
N VAL A 30 6.92 10.81 -3.98
CA VAL A 30 6.11 10.28 -5.07
C VAL A 30 4.79 11.05 -5.02
N VAL A 31 4.51 11.81 -6.07
CA VAL A 31 3.20 12.41 -6.25
C VAL A 31 2.29 11.29 -6.74
N LEU A 32 1.51 10.72 -5.83
CA LEU A 32 0.47 9.75 -6.15
C LEU A 32 -0.77 10.51 -6.63
N ASN A 33 -1.54 9.89 -7.52
CA ASN A 33 -2.75 10.49 -8.09
C ASN A 33 -3.99 10.26 -7.18
N GLU A 34 -3.76 9.96 -5.91
CA GLU A 34 -4.80 9.79 -4.91
C GLU A 34 -4.27 10.02 -3.49
N SER A 35 -5.17 9.95 -2.50
CA SER A 35 -4.88 10.18 -1.08
C SER A 35 -5.14 8.97 -0.18
N ASP A 36 -5.26 7.76 -0.75
CA ASP A 36 -5.36 6.52 0.02
C ASP A 36 -4.02 6.22 0.73
N PRO A 37 -3.97 6.27 2.08
CA PRO A 37 -2.75 6.01 2.82
C PRO A 37 -2.28 4.55 2.71
N ASN A 38 -3.20 3.59 2.55
CA ASN A 38 -2.84 2.19 2.35
C ASN A 38 -2.18 2.00 0.98
N PHE A 39 -2.73 2.63 -0.07
CA PHE A 39 -2.10 2.62 -1.38
C PHE A 39 -0.71 3.25 -1.37
N ALA A 40 -0.51 4.37 -0.67
CA ALA A 40 0.79 5.02 -0.62
C ALA A 40 1.91 4.11 -0.08
N GLN A 41 1.62 3.36 0.99
CA GLN A 41 2.58 2.42 1.54
C GLN A 41 2.73 1.15 0.65
N ALA A 42 1.64 0.64 0.08
CA ALA A 42 1.70 -0.46 -0.89
C ALA A 42 2.53 -0.11 -2.12
N TYR A 43 2.31 1.06 -2.72
CA TYR A 43 3.10 1.59 -3.84
C TYR A 43 4.59 1.55 -3.52
N ASN A 44 5.00 2.05 -2.35
CA ASN A 44 6.40 2.03 -1.95
C ASN A 44 6.98 0.62 -1.82
N ILE A 45 6.23 -0.34 -1.29
CA ILE A 45 6.67 -1.75 -1.25
C ILE A 45 6.86 -2.26 -2.67
N ILE A 46 5.90 -2.02 -3.56
CA ILE A 46 5.93 -2.49 -4.94
C ILE A 46 7.12 -1.91 -5.71
N GLN A 47 7.37 -0.60 -5.60
CA GLN A 47 8.51 0.02 -6.28
C GLN A 47 9.85 -0.54 -5.78
N ASN A 48 10.00 -0.73 -4.47
CA ASN A 48 11.27 -1.13 -3.86
C ASN A 48 11.54 -2.63 -3.90
N ARG A 49 10.51 -3.47 -3.90
CA ARG A 49 10.63 -4.94 -3.78
C ARG A 49 10.30 -5.69 -5.06
N CYS A 50 9.44 -5.12 -5.90
CA CYS A 50 8.95 -5.80 -7.09
C CYS A 50 9.58 -5.19 -8.35
N VAL A 51 9.38 -3.88 -8.56
CA VAL A 51 9.81 -3.19 -9.79
C VAL A 51 11.33 -3.23 -9.97
N SER A 52 12.11 -3.28 -8.88
CA SER A 52 13.59 -3.38 -8.95
C SER A 52 14.10 -4.54 -9.82
N CYS A 53 13.38 -5.65 -9.89
CA CYS A 53 13.70 -6.80 -10.74
C CYS A 53 12.73 -6.98 -11.92
N HIS A 54 11.56 -6.35 -11.85
CA HIS A 54 10.49 -6.49 -12.85
C HIS A 54 10.44 -5.36 -13.88
N SER A 55 11.29 -4.34 -13.78
CA SER A 55 11.35 -3.16 -14.66
C SER A 55 11.70 -3.43 -16.13
N SER A 56 12.20 -4.62 -16.47
CA SER A 56 12.49 -5.04 -17.85
C SER A 56 11.75 -6.32 -18.25
N THR A 57 10.64 -6.61 -17.56
CA THR A 57 9.81 -7.81 -17.77
C THR A 57 8.38 -7.39 -18.15
N ILE A 58 7.45 -8.36 -18.28
CA ILE A 58 6.03 -8.10 -18.58
C ILE A 58 5.29 -7.26 -17.52
N HIS A 59 5.96 -6.92 -16.41
CA HIS A 59 5.43 -6.15 -15.27
C HIS A 59 6.10 -4.77 -15.14
N ASP A 60 6.74 -4.28 -16.21
CA ASP A 60 7.37 -2.95 -16.27
C ASP A 60 6.37 -1.81 -16.03
N ILE A 61 5.11 -2.01 -16.43
CA ILE A 61 4.04 -1.03 -16.29
C ILE A 61 3.63 -0.76 -14.84
N TRP A 62 3.93 -1.64 -13.87
CA TRP A 62 3.57 -1.39 -12.46
C TRP A 62 4.31 -0.17 -11.89
N ALA A 63 5.45 0.21 -12.48
CA ALA A 63 6.16 1.44 -12.15
C ALA A 63 5.33 2.71 -12.44
N THR A 64 4.34 2.61 -13.34
CA THR A 64 3.49 3.74 -13.74
C THR A 64 2.14 3.78 -13.03
N TYR A 65 1.78 2.74 -12.28
CA TYR A 65 0.51 2.68 -11.54
C TYR A 65 0.59 3.55 -10.28
N GLN A 66 0.18 4.80 -10.42
CA GLN A 66 0.22 5.84 -9.38
C GLN A 66 -1.12 6.04 -8.66
N ASP A 67 -2.09 5.16 -8.90
CA ASP A 67 -3.38 5.11 -8.21
C ASP A 67 -4.00 3.69 -8.23
N ASN A 68 -5.00 3.48 -7.40
CA ASN A 68 -5.80 2.29 -7.19
C ASN A 68 -6.57 1.93 -8.46
N ALA A 69 -7.02 2.92 -9.23
CA ALA A 69 -7.75 2.70 -10.48
C ALA A 69 -6.88 1.95 -11.50
N ALA A 70 -5.62 2.34 -11.68
CA ALA A 70 -4.69 1.66 -12.58
C ALA A 70 -4.48 0.19 -12.18
N TRP A 71 -4.39 -0.11 -10.89
CA TRP A 71 -4.27 -1.48 -10.41
C TRP A 71 -5.55 -2.30 -10.64
N LEU A 72 -6.72 -1.73 -10.36
CA LEU A 72 -8.01 -2.38 -10.60
C LEU A 72 -8.25 -2.64 -12.09
N ASP A 73 -8.01 -1.64 -12.94
CA ASP A 73 -8.19 -1.72 -14.39
C ASP A 73 -7.25 -2.75 -15.04
N SER A 74 -6.09 -3.01 -14.42
CA SER A 74 -5.18 -4.06 -14.87
C SER A 74 -5.71 -5.49 -14.65
N GLY A 75 -6.71 -5.67 -13.80
CA GLY A 75 -7.23 -6.98 -13.38
C GLY A 75 -6.30 -7.78 -12.47
N MET A 76 -5.17 -7.21 -12.04
CA MET A 76 -4.20 -7.87 -11.15
C MET A 76 -4.72 -8.02 -9.71
N ILE A 77 -5.62 -7.12 -9.30
CA ILE A 77 -6.22 -7.10 -7.97
C ILE A 77 -7.74 -7.06 -8.06
N GLN A 78 -8.38 -7.59 -7.02
CA GLN A 78 -9.82 -7.61 -6.82
C GLN A 78 -10.11 -6.89 -5.50
N ARG A 79 -10.84 -5.77 -5.57
CA ARG A 79 -11.21 -4.98 -4.38
C ARG A 79 -11.90 -5.87 -3.34
N GLY A 80 -11.41 -5.85 -2.11
CA GLY A 80 -11.98 -6.62 -1.00
C GLY A 80 -11.68 -8.12 -1.07
N ASP A 81 -10.84 -8.57 -2.00
CA ASP A 81 -10.53 -10.00 -2.16
C ASP A 81 -9.04 -10.22 -2.46
N PRO A 82 -8.16 -10.08 -1.46
CA PRO A 82 -6.73 -10.31 -1.61
C PRO A 82 -6.42 -11.76 -1.97
N ASP A 83 -7.22 -12.74 -1.55
CA ASP A 83 -6.96 -14.16 -1.84
C ASP A 83 -7.24 -14.54 -3.29
N ASN A 84 -8.24 -13.91 -3.92
CA ASN A 84 -8.52 -14.09 -5.36
C ASN A 84 -7.77 -13.08 -6.26
N SER A 85 -7.02 -12.15 -5.68
CA SER A 85 -6.18 -11.22 -6.42
C SER A 85 -4.93 -11.91 -6.97
N TYR A 86 -4.76 -11.88 -8.30
CA TYR A 86 -3.62 -12.51 -8.95
C TYR A 86 -2.30 -12.01 -8.40
N PHE A 87 -2.18 -10.69 -8.17
CA PHE A 87 -1.00 -10.07 -7.58
C PHE A 87 -0.54 -10.77 -6.29
N VAL A 88 -1.44 -11.03 -5.35
CA VAL A 88 -1.13 -11.67 -4.06
C VAL A 88 -0.77 -13.14 -4.22
N GLN A 89 -1.51 -13.87 -5.07
CA GLN A 89 -1.26 -15.28 -5.37
C GLN A 89 0.13 -15.53 -5.95
N ARG A 90 0.73 -14.52 -6.60
CA ARG A 90 2.07 -14.60 -7.20
C ARG A 90 3.21 -14.38 -6.21
N ILE A 91 2.97 -13.93 -4.99
CA ILE A 91 4.03 -13.55 -4.04
C ILE A 91 4.57 -14.76 -3.28
N ILE A 92 3.72 -15.69 -2.85
CA ILE A 92 4.09 -16.81 -1.99
C ILE A 92 3.64 -18.13 -2.61
N ASN A 93 4.54 -19.12 -2.62
CA ASN A 93 4.37 -20.50 -3.08
C ASN A 93 3.90 -20.66 -4.53
N TYR A 94 4.01 -19.62 -5.36
CA TYR A 94 3.59 -19.67 -6.75
C TYR A 94 4.50 -20.60 -7.56
N GLY A 95 4.07 -21.84 -7.80
CA GLY A 95 4.90 -22.87 -8.42
C GLY A 95 5.85 -23.58 -7.44
N GLY A 96 5.57 -23.53 -6.13
CA GLY A 96 6.31 -24.24 -5.08
C GLY A 96 7.02 -23.33 -4.07
N ALA A 97 7.52 -23.92 -2.97
CA ALA A 97 8.11 -23.19 -1.83
C ALA A 97 9.38 -22.37 -2.18
N SER A 98 10.06 -22.71 -3.27
CA SER A 98 11.25 -22.02 -3.78
C SER A 98 10.93 -20.87 -4.74
N SER A 99 9.65 -20.57 -4.97
CA SER A 99 9.19 -19.63 -5.99
C SER A 99 8.57 -18.36 -5.39
N ASN A 100 8.84 -18.10 -4.10
CA ASN A 100 8.43 -16.87 -3.44
C ASN A 100 9.14 -15.67 -4.07
N MET A 101 8.44 -14.55 -4.17
CA MET A 101 9.03 -13.30 -4.59
C MET A 101 9.72 -12.58 -3.42
N PRO A 102 10.86 -11.90 -3.69
CA PRO A 102 11.60 -11.86 -4.96
C PRO A 102 12.35 -13.15 -5.28
N GLN A 103 12.33 -13.57 -6.55
CA GLN A 103 13.04 -14.79 -6.99
C GLN A 103 14.56 -14.64 -6.81
N GLY A 104 15.19 -15.62 -6.18
CA GLY A 104 16.64 -15.62 -5.92
C GLY A 104 17.10 -14.60 -4.88
N GLY A 105 16.17 -13.86 -4.28
CA GLY A 105 16.42 -12.91 -3.20
C GLY A 105 15.89 -13.40 -1.85
N SER A 106 16.02 -12.56 -0.83
CA SER A 106 15.31 -12.77 0.43
C SER A 106 13.82 -12.53 0.21
N ALA A 107 12.99 -13.50 0.61
CA ALA A 107 11.53 -13.38 0.49
C ALA A 107 11.01 -12.09 1.13
N LEU A 108 9.89 -11.59 0.60
CA LEU A 108 9.21 -10.42 1.14
C LEU A 108 8.95 -10.61 2.65
N PRO A 109 9.28 -9.62 3.51
CA PRO A 109 8.95 -9.69 4.94
C PRO A 109 7.44 -9.84 5.15
N ASP A 110 7.03 -10.63 6.14
CA ASP A 110 5.61 -10.87 6.42
C ASP A 110 4.84 -9.56 6.64
N ALA A 111 5.40 -8.59 7.37
CA ALA A 111 4.76 -7.29 7.57
C ALA A 111 4.50 -6.53 6.26
N GLU A 112 5.42 -6.58 5.28
CA GLU A 112 5.22 -5.96 3.97
C GLU A 112 4.17 -6.74 3.15
N TYR A 113 4.18 -8.07 3.23
CA TYR A 113 3.16 -8.92 2.60
C TYR A 113 1.75 -8.66 3.15
N GLN A 114 1.58 -8.64 4.47
CA GLN A 114 0.29 -8.35 5.11
C GLN A 114 -0.20 -6.95 4.76
N HIS A 115 0.72 -5.99 4.61
CA HIS A 115 0.34 -4.64 4.20
C HIS A 115 -0.22 -4.60 2.77
N LEU A 116 0.40 -5.32 1.82
CA LEU A 116 -0.13 -5.45 0.45
C LEU A 116 -1.51 -6.09 0.43
N ARG A 117 -1.74 -7.12 1.27
CA ARG A 117 -3.06 -7.75 1.39
C ARG A 117 -4.10 -6.80 1.97
N LYS A 118 -3.75 -6.09 3.05
CA LYS A 118 -4.63 -5.11 3.70
C LYS A 118 -5.03 -4.00 2.73
N TRP A 119 -4.08 -3.48 1.96
CA TRP A 119 -4.37 -2.49 0.94
C TRP A 119 -5.44 -2.98 -0.04
N ILE A 120 -5.33 -4.21 -0.55
CA ILE A 120 -6.31 -4.78 -1.49
C ILE A 120 -7.68 -5.02 -0.84
N GLU A 121 -7.70 -5.44 0.41
CA GLU A 121 -8.92 -5.63 1.22
C GLU A 121 -9.67 -4.29 1.39
N GLU A 122 -8.95 -3.20 1.62
CA GLU A 122 -9.50 -1.91 2.03
C GLU A 122 -9.51 -0.84 0.93
N ILE A 123 -9.37 -1.21 -0.34
CA ILE A 123 -9.40 -0.24 -1.46
C ILE A 123 -10.74 0.54 -1.43
N PRO A 124 -10.70 1.90 -1.45
CA PRO A 124 -11.89 2.75 -1.47
C PRO A 124 -12.86 2.51 -2.63
#